data_AF-A0A933GC96-F1
#
_entry.id   AF-A0A933GC96-F1
#
_cell.length_a   1.000
_cell.length_b   1.000
_cell.length_c   1.000
_cell.angle_alpha   90.00
_cell.angle_beta   90.00
_cell.angle_gamma   90.00
#
_symmetry.space_group_name_H-M   'P 1'
#
loop_
_entity.id
_entity.type
_entity.pdbx_description
1 polymer ?
#
loop_
_entity_poly.entity_id
_entity_poly.type
_entity_poly.pdbx_seq_one_letter_code
_entity_poly.pdbx_strand_id
1 'polypeptide(L)'
;MNGKADFIANFWEAVKEFQYRYPGMHKVLAVCDADDEPANELEAFLTRRAEEKLQSLPFPLMFHVIKRELETWWVAEPHSITLETGVEIPFPGGNVEEDLVDPKEYLSRRLGARNITYTRRIASKAAENLNLATISARCPGFVVFAQKVEDGEGMARASGRPLRRIVL
;
A
#
# COMPACT_ATOMS: atom_id res chain seq x y z
N MET A 1 18.65 13.56 -13.83
CA MET A 1 17.78 12.65 -13.06
C MET A 1 17.56 13.29 -11.69
N ASN A 2 16.44 14.00 -11.49
CA ASN A 2 16.07 14.66 -10.20
C ASN A 2 14.71 14.16 -9.66
N GLY A 3 14.04 13.23 -10.33
CA GLY A 3 12.65 12.87 -10.04
C GLY A 3 12.39 12.30 -8.64
N LYS A 4 13.31 11.52 -8.08
CA LYS A 4 13.14 10.94 -6.72
C LYS A 4 13.27 12.00 -5.62
N ALA A 5 14.19 12.95 -5.78
CA ALA A 5 14.38 14.05 -4.84
C ALA A 5 13.20 15.03 -4.87
N ASP A 6 12.72 15.37 -6.07
CA ASP A 6 11.54 16.24 -6.25
C ASP A 6 10.25 15.56 -5.75
N PHE A 7 10.08 14.26 -5.98
CA PHE A 7 8.97 13.48 -5.43
C PHE A 7 8.98 13.46 -3.89
N ILE A 8 10.13 13.21 -3.28
CA ILE A 8 10.28 13.21 -1.82
C ILE A 8 10.02 14.61 -1.24
N ALA A 9 10.52 15.66 -1.88
CA ALA A 9 10.24 17.04 -1.46
C ALA A 9 8.72 17.35 -1.53
N ASN A 10 8.06 16.92 -2.60
CA ASN A 10 6.61 17.08 -2.78
C ASN A 10 5.80 16.27 -1.77
N PHE A 11 6.27 15.08 -1.37
CA PHE A 11 5.62 14.26 -0.35
C PHE A 11 5.53 14.99 0.99
N TRP A 12 6.64 15.56 1.48
CA TRP A 12 6.65 16.25 2.78
C TRP A 12 5.73 17.46 2.80
N GLU A 13 5.72 18.25 1.73
CA GLU A 13 4.79 19.38 1.60
C GLU A 13 3.33 18.90 1.52
N ALA A 14 3.05 17.82 0.76
CA ALA A 14 1.72 17.23 0.71
C ALA A 14 1.24 16.77 2.11
N VAL A 15 2.10 16.14 2.91
CA VAL A 15 1.76 15.74 4.29
C VAL A 15 1.51 16.96 5.18
N LYS A 16 2.26 18.05 5.03
CA LYS A 16 1.97 19.30 5.76
C LYS A 16 0.63 19.90 5.35
N GLU A 17 0.29 19.86 4.06
CA GLU A 17 -0.99 20.39 3.58
C GLU A 17 -2.19 19.59 4.09
N PHE A 18 -1.98 18.31 4.36
CA PHE A 18 -3.00 17.40 4.87
C PHE A 18 -3.65 17.88 6.16
N GLN A 19 -2.91 18.54 7.06
CA GLN A 19 -3.46 19.13 8.28
C GLN A 19 -4.51 20.22 8.01
N TYR A 20 -4.38 20.94 6.88
CA TYR A 20 -5.30 22.00 6.49
C TYR A 20 -6.46 21.47 5.66
N ARG A 21 -6.19 20.51 4.77
CA ARG A 21 -7.21 19.91 3.89
C ARG A 21 -8.18 19.00 4.66
N TYR A 22 -7.70 18.35 5.71
CA TYR A 22 -8.47 17.38 6.49
C TYR A 22 -8.44 17.73 7.99
N PRO A 23 -9.11 18.83 8.39
CA PRO A 23 -9.19 19.19 9.81
C PRO A 23 -9.87 18.07 10.59
N GLY A 24 -9.23 17.65 11.70
CA GLY A 24 -9.69 16.51 12.50
C GLY A 24 -9.10 15.16 12.09
N MET A 25 -8.09 15.13 11.21
CA MET A 25 -7.31 13.93 10.97
C MET A 25 -6.51 13.54 12.21
N HIS A 26 -6.57 12.26 12.56
CA HIS A 26 -5.97 11.73 13.79
C HIS A 26 -4.73 10.87 13.54
N LYS A 27 -4.50 10.48 12.28
CA LYS A 27 -3.36 9.69 11.84
C LYS A 27 -3.25 9.74 10.32
N VAL A 28 -2.05 9.51 9.79
CA VAL A 28 -1.81 9.25 8.37
C VAL A 28 -0.99 7.97 8.23
N LEU A 29 -1.39 7.10 7.32
CA LEU A 29 -0.59 5.96 6.90
C LEU A 29 -0.17 6.20 5.45
N ALA A 30 1.13 6.41 5.23
CA ALA A 30 1.72 6.46 3.90
C ALA A 30 2.13 5.04 3.49
N VAL A 31 1.66 4.61 2.32
CA VAL A 31 2.05 3.32 1.76
C VAL A 31 3.07 3.60 0.67
N CYS A 32 4.26 3.03 0.82
CA CYS A 32 5.37 3.30 -0.09
C CYS A 32 5.81 2.01 -0.76
N ASP A 33 6.20 2.11 -2.03
CA ASP A 33 6.88 1.03 -2.73
C ASP A 33 8.38 1.11 -2.45
N ALA A 34 9.00 -0.04 -2.15
CA ALA A 34 10.44 -0.13 -1.99
C ALA A 34 11.17 -0.32 -3.33
N ASP A 35 10.46 -0.59 -4.42
CA ASP A 35 11.04 -1.09 -5.67
C ASP A 35 11.94 -2.31 -5.38
N ASP A 36 13.26 -2.19 -5.57
CA ASP A 36 14.22 -3.25 -5.25
C ASP A 36 14.96 -3.04 -3.90
N GLU A 37 14.63 -1.99 -3.15
CA GLU A 37 15.28 -1.67 -1.87
C GLU A 37 14.75 -2.57 -0.72
N PRO A 38 15.57 -2.84 0.32
CA PRO A 38 15.08 -3.49 1.52
C PRO A 38 13.99 -2.66 2.20
N ALA A 39 12.75 -3.16 2.22
CA ALA A 39 11.57 -2.43 2.72
C ALA A 39 11.75 -1.93 4.17
N ASN A 40 12.40 -2.70 5.03
CA ASN A 40 12.70 -2.34 6.41
C ASN A 40 13.68 -1.15 6.53
N GLU A 41 14.69 -1.09 5.66
CA GLU A 41 15.66 0.00 5.66
C GLU A 41 15.03 1.31 5.16
N LEU A 42 14.22 1.21 4.09
CA LEU A 42 13.48 2.36 3.56
C LEU A 42 12.44 2.88 4.58
N GLU A 43 11.73 1.98 5.26
CA GLU A 43 10.75 2.37 6.28
C GLU A 43 11.42 3.11 7.45
N ALA A 44 12.56 2.60 7.93
CA ALA A 44 13.34 3.25 8.98
C ALA A 44 13.87 4.62 8.53
N PHE A 45 14.35 4.73 7.29
CA PHE A 45 14.81 5.99 6.71
C PHE A 45 13.68 7.03 6.63
N LEU A 46 12.51 6.65 6.09
CA LEU A 46 11.35 7.54 5.95
C LEU A 46 10.83 8.00 7.31
N THR A 47 10.78 7.09 8.28
CA THR A 47 10.37 7.39 9.67
C THR A 47 11.28 8.44 10.30
N ARG A 48 12.60 8.23 10.24
CA ARG A 48 13.58 9.20 10.75
C ARG A 48 13.48 10.56 10.04
N ARG A 49 13.27 10.55 8.72
CA ARG A 49 13.09 11.79 7.95
C ARG A 49 11.82 12.54 8.34
N ALA A 50 10.73 11.84 8.63
CA ALA A 50 9.51 12.46 9.11
C ALA A 50 9.73 13.13 10.48
N GLU A 51 10.43 12.48 11.40
CA GLU A 51 10.80 13.06 12.69
C GLU A 51 11.64 14.34 12.56
N GLU A 52 12.46 14.47 11.52
CA GLU A 52 13.23 15.69 11.25
C GLU A 52 12.38 16.78 10.59
N LYS A 53 11.52 16.42 9.63
CA LYS A 53 10.83 17.36 8.73
C LYS A 53 9.45 17.78 9.21
N LEU A 54 8.84 17.01 10.10
CA LEU A 54 7.42 17.07 10.43
C LEU A 54 7.14 17.09 11.94
N GLN A 55 8.08 17.62 12.74
CA GLN A 55 7.98 17.67 14.21
C GLN A 55 6.70 18.32 14.75
N SER A 56 6.06 19.18 13.97
CA SER A 56 4.87 19.94 14.37
C SER A 56 3.55 19.38 13.84
N LEU A 57 3.53 18.17 13.28
CA LEU A 57 2.28 17.60 12.79
C LEU A 57 1.31 17.29 13.94
N PRO A 58 0.02 17.64 13.79
CA PRO A 58 -0.99 17.36 14.81
C PRO A 58 -1.44 15.89 14.82
N PHE A 59 -0.81 15.02 14.03
CA PHE A 59 -1.13 13.60 13.90
C PHE A 59 0.15 12.77 13.68
N PRO A 60 0.16 11.49 14.12
CA PRO A 60 1.20 10.55 13.76
C PRO A 60 1.16 10.25 12.26
N LEU A 61 2.34 10.27 11.63
CA LEU A 61 2.59 9.74 10.30
C LEU A 61 3.27 8.38 10.44
N MET A 62 2.62 7.33 9.94
CA MET A 62 3.17 5.98 9.87
C MET A 62 3.51 5.65 8.42
N PHE A 63 4.56 4.85 8.24
CA PHE A 63 4.92 4.29 6.94
C PHE A 63 4.64 2.79 6.93
N HIS A 64 4.16 2.30 5.80
CA HIS A 64 4.21 0.89 5.49
C HIS A 64 4.86 0.73 4.12
N VAL A 65 6.07 0.17 4.10
CA VAL A 65 6.81 -0.03 2.88
C VAL A 65 6.54 -1.44 2.34
N ILE A 66 6.10 -1.53 1.10
CA ILE A 66 5.83 -2.77 0.37
C ILE A 66 7.03 -3.04 -0.52
N LYS A 67 7.62 -4.24 -0.43
CA LYS A 67 8.85 -4.57 -1.16
C LYS A 67 8.66 -4.67 -2.67
N ARG A 68 7.46 -4.98 -3.20
CA ARG A 68 7.24 -5.29 -4.63
C ARG A 68 5.83 -4.93 -5.11
N GLU A 69 5.45 -3.66 -4.97
CA GLU A 69 4.15 -3.14 -5.41
C GLU A 69 2.90 -3.75 -4.74
N LEU A 70 1.76 -3.04 -4.85
CA LEU A 70 0.45 -3.51 -4.41
C LEU A 70 -0.01 -4.75 -5.18
N GLU A 71 0.52 -4.93 -6.39
CA GLU A 71 0.30 -6.06 -7.28
C GLU A 71 0.68 -7.39 -6.64
N THR A 72 1.60 -7.40 -5.67
CA THR A 72 1.87 -8.58 -4.83
C THR A 72 0.59 -9.10 -4.17
N TRP A 73 -0.25 -8.22 -3.64
CA TRP A 73 -1.48 -8.60 -2.95
C TRP A 73 -2.54 -9.12 -3.92
N TRP A 74 -2.62 -8.54 -5.12
CA TRP A 74 -3.50 -9.05 -6.18
C TRP A 74 -3.07 -10.43 -6.68
N VAL A 75 -1.77 -10.72 -6.71
CA VAL A 75 -1.27 -12.05 -7.07
C VAL A 75 -1.46 -13.06 -5.93
N ALA A 76 -1.38 -12.63 -4.67
CA ALA A 76 -1.69 -13.48 -3.52
C ALA A 76 -3.16 -13.92 -3.49
N GLU A 77 -4.07 -13.06 -3.95
CA GLU A 77 -5.51 -13.30 -4.06
C GLU A 77 -5.99 -12.96 -5.49
N PRO A 78 -5.73 -13.84 -6.47
CA PRO A 78 -6.03 -13.55 -7.87
C PRO A 78 -7.51 -13.62 -8.22
N HIS A 79 -8.36 -14.18 -7.33
CA HIS A 79 -9.77 -14.39 -7.62
C HIS A 79 -10.48 -13.07 -7.89
N SER A 80 -10.19 -12.03 -7.10
CA SER A 80 -10.71 -10.68 -7.29
C SER A 80 -10.42 -10.11 -8.70
N ILE A 81 -9.23 -10.34 -9.23
CA ILE A 81 -8.87 -9.94 -10.61
C ILE A 81 -9.59 -10.82 -11.63
N THR A 82 -9.70 -12.13 -11.38
CA THR A 82 -10.43 -13.05 -12.26
C THR A 82 -11.91 -12.71 -12.35
N LEU A 83 -12.55 -12.30 -11.26
CA LEU A 83 -13.95 -11.85 -11.26
C LEU A 83 -14.15 -10.62 -12.16
N GLU A 84 -13.24 -9.64 -12.10
CA GLU A 84 -13.35 -8.41 -12.88
C GLU A 84 -12.99 -8.62 -14.37
N THR A 85 -12.03 -9.51 -14.65
CA THR A 85 -11.46 -9.64 -16.01
C THR A 85 -11.96 -10.86 -16.77
N GLY A 86 -12.56 -11.83 -16.09
CA GLY A 86 -12.88 -13.15 -16.64
C GLY A 86 -11.66 -14.01 -16.97
N VAL A 87 -10.45 -13.56 -16.63
CA VAL A 87 -9.20 -14.27 -16.90
C VAL A 87 -8.73 -14.97 -15.64
N GLU A 88 -8.59 -16.29 -15.73
CA GLU A 88 -8.03 -17.08 -14.64
C GLU A 88 -6.54 -16.74 -14.47
N ILE A 89 -6.19 -16.22 -13.31
CA ILE A 89 -4.80 -15.93 -12.93
C ILE A 89 -4.38 -17.01 -11.92
N PRO A 90 -3.44 -17.89 -12.28
CA PRO A 90 -2.97 -18.91 -11.36
C PRO A 90 -2.26 -18.27 -10.16
N PHE A 91 -2.41 -18.85 -8.98
CA PHE A 91 -1.59 -18.49 -7.84
C PHE A 91 -0.18 -19.08 -8.04
N PRO A 92 0.91 -18.28 -7.96
CA PRO A 92 2.27 -18.77 -8.21
C PRO A 92 2.79 -19.77 -7.16
N GLY A 93 2.11 -19.90 -6.02
CA GLY A 93 2.57 -20.74 -4.90
C GLY A 93 3.48 -19.97 -3.94
N GLY A 94 3.78 -20.59 -2.80
CA GLY A 94 4.77 -20.08 -1.85
C GLY A 94 4.40 -18.75 -1.17
N ASN A 95 5.44 -18.03 -0.76
CA ASN A 95 5.34 -16.68 -0.20
C ASN A 95 5.51 -15.68 -1.35
N VAL A 96 4.41 -15.05 -1.78
CA VAL A 96 4.44 -14.18 -2.96
C VAL A 96 5.41 -13.02 -2.81
N GLU A 97 5.57 -12.47 -1.60
CA GLU A 97 6.48 -11.34 -1.34
C GLU A 97 7.95 -11.69 -1.60
N GLU A 98 8.32 -12.95 -1.34
CA GLU A 98 9.69 -13.43 -1.47
C GLU A 98 9.93 -14.04 -2.85
N ASP A 99 9.01 -14.90 -3.28
CA ASP A 99 9.16 -15.79 -4.43
C ASP A 99 8.82 -15.12 -5.77
N LEU A 100 7.95 -14.10 -5.77
CA LEU A 100 7.54 -13.41 -7.00
C LEU A 100 8.41 -12.18 -7.25
N VAL A 101 9.25 -12.25 -8.28
CA VAL A 101 10.19 -11.17 -8.62
C VAL A 101 9.49 -9.92 -9.13
N ASP A 102 8.54 -10.06 -10.05
CA ASP A 102 7.82 -8.93 -10.65
C ASP A 102 6.30 -9.23 -10.71
N PRO A 103 5.54 -8.82 -9.68
CA PRO A 103 4.09 -9.06 -9.60
C PRO A 103 3.30 -8.30 -10.67
N LYS A 104 3.76 -7.12 -11.08
CA LYS A 104 3.11 -6.33 -12.12
C LYS A 104 3.24 -6.98 -13.47
N GLU A 105 4.45 -7.42 -13.82
CA GLU A 105 4.72 -8.15 -15.04
C GLU A 105 3.98 -9.49 -15.04
N TYR A 106 3.93 -10.17 -13.89
CA TYR A 106 3.17 -11.41 -13.73
C TYR A 106 1.69 -11.23 -14.12
N LEU A 107 1.01 -10.22 -13.56
CA LEU A 107 -0.38 -9.90 -13.90
C LEU A 107 -0.50 -9.46 -15.36
N SER A 108 0.40 -8.59 -15.82
CA SER A 108 0.36 -8.02 -17.18
C SER A 108 0.52 -9.08 -18.25
N ARG A 109 1.40 -10.08 -18.06
CA ARG A 109 1.57 -11.20 -19.01
C ARG A 109 0.32 -12.07 -19.08
N ARG A 110 -0.34 -12.34 -17.95
CA ARG A 110 -1.55 -13.18 -17.90
C ARG A 110 -2.77 -12.50 -18.50
N LEU A 111 -2.97 -11.22 -18.20
CA LEU A 111 -4.05 -10.42 -18.77
C LEU A 111 -3.78 -10.11 -20.26
N GLY A 112 -2.53 -9.81 -20.61
CA GLY A 112 -2.09 -9.52 -21.97
C GLY A 112 -2.30 -10.68 -22.94
N ALA A 113 -2.18 -11.94 -22.48
CA ALA A 113 -2.51 -13.13 -23.27
C ALA A 113 -3.98 -13.17 -23.74
N ARG A 114 -4.86 -12.38 -23.11
CA ARG A 114 -6.26 -12.20 -23.48
C ARG A 114 -6.58 -10.80 -23.99
N ASN A 115 -5.54 -10.04 -24.35
CA ASN A 115 -5.63 -8.64 -24.78
C ASN A 115 -6.31 -7.71 -23.76
N ILE A 116 -6.15 -8.02 -22.46
CA ILE A 116 -6.61 -7.17 -21.36
C ILE A 116 -5.42 -6.41 -20.81
N THR A 117 -5.52 -5.09 -20.80
CA THR A 117 -4.54 -4.22 -20.13
C THR A 117 -4.95 -4.04 -18.67
N TYR A 118 -4.03 -4.29 -17.75
CA TYR A 118 -4.24 -3.99 -16.34
C TYR A 118 -4.32 -2.47 -16.15
N THR A 119 -5.38 -1.99 -15.51
CA THR A 119 -5.66 -0.55 -15.32
C THR A 119 -6.06 -0.25 -13.89
N ARG A 120 -5.93 1.02 -13.49
CA ARG A 120 -6.42 1.51 -12.19
C ARG A 120 -7.89 1.16 -11.93
N ARG A 121 -8.72 1.13 -12.98
CA ARG A 121 -10.13 0.73 -12.88
C ARG A 121 -10.28 -0.72 -12.43
N ILE A 122 -9.51 -1.63 -13.05
CA ILE A 122 -9.49 -3.06 -12.70
C ILE A 122 -8.98 -3.22 -11.27
N ALA A 123 -7.87 -2.56 -10.92
CA ALA A 123 -7.30 -2.60 -9.57
C ALA A 123 -8.33 -2.15 -8.51
N SER A 124 -9.04 -1.04 -8.77
CA SER A 124 -10.05 -0.52 -7.84
C SER A 124 -11.22 -1.48 -7.67
N LYS A 125 -11.67 -2.13 -8.76
CA LYS A 125 -12.77 -3.09 -8.72
C LYS A 125 -12.39 -4.42 -8.06
N ALA A 126 -11.16 -4.88 -8.28
CA ALA A 126 -10.62 -6.04 -7.59
C ALA A 126 -10.49 -5.79 -6.09
N ALA A 127 -10.04 -4.59 -5.69
CA ALA A 127 -9.95 -4.19 -4.29
C ALA A 127 -11.30 -4.26 -3.53
N GLU A 128 -12.43 -4.03 -4.21
CA GLU A 128 -13.78 -4.13 -3.61
C GLU A 128 -14.15 -5.56 -3.21
N ASN A 129 -13.57 -6.58 -3.86
CA ASN A 129 -13.92 -7.99 -3.69
C ASN A 129 -12.79 -8.82 -3.06
N LEU A 130 -11.81 -8.14 -2.47
CA LEU A 130 -10.58 -8.76 -2.01
C LEU A 130 -10.80 -9.63 -0.77
N ASN A 131 -10.35 -10.88 -0.82
CA ASN A 131 -10.36 -11.75 0.35
C ASN A 131 -9.12 -11.53 1.22
N LEU A 132 -9.26 -10.69 2.25
CA LEU A 132 -8.16 -10.33 3.14
C LEU A 132 -7.58 -11.54 3.88
N ALA A 133 -8.39 -12.54 4.23
CA ALA A 133 -7.91 -13.75 4.90
C ALA A 133 -6.97 -14.56 4.01
N THR A 134 -7.28 -14.66 2.71
CA THR A 134 -6.42 -15.31 1.73
C THR A 134 -5.09 -14.57 1.57
N ILE A 135 -5.11 -13.23 1.54
CA ILE A 135 -3.89 -12.43 1.44
C ILE A 135 -3.03 -12.62 2.68
N SER A 136 -3.62 -12.50 3.88
CA SER A 136 -2.90 -12.71 5.14
C SER A 136 -2.20 -14.07 5.23
N ALA A 137 -2.79 -15.11 4.64
CA ALA A 137 -2.20 -16.46 4.64
C ALA A 137 -1.04 -16.62 3.64
N ARG A 138 -0.98 -15.80 2.59
CA ARG A 138 -0.05 -15.95 1.45
C ARG A 138 0.99 -14.82 1.34
N CYS A 139 0.83 -13.78 2.15
CA CYS A 139 1.56 -12.52 2.07
C CYS A 139 1.78 -11.98 3.51
N PRO A 140 2.84 -12.42 4.22
CA PRO A 140 3.07 -12.05 5.62
C PRO A 140 3.16 -10.55 5.89
N GLY A 141 3.77 -9.76 4.98
CA GLY A 141 3.84 -8.31 5.09
C GLY A 141 2.46 -7.63 5.05
N PHE A 142 1.45 -8.24 4.43
CA PHE A 142 0.08 -7.75 4.51
C PHE A 142 -0.49 -7.83 5.94
N VAL A 143 -0.07 -8.80 6.77
CA VAL A 143 -0.48 -8.87 8.18
C VAL A 143 0.05 -7.65 8.94
N VAL A 144 1.30 -7.26 8.67
CA VAL A 144 1.90 -6.05 9.26
C VAL A 144 1.17 -4.79 8.79
N PHE A 145 0.81 -4.71 7.51
CA PHE A 145 -0.03 -3.62 6.99
C PHE A 145 -1.38 -3.54 7.72
N ALA A 146 -2.10 -4.66 7.80
CA ALA A 146 -3.42 -4.73 8.43
C ALA A 146 -3.34 -4.29 9.90
N GLN A 147 -2.32 -4.73 10.64
CA GLN A 147 -2.11 -4.28 12.01
C GLN A 147 -1.87 -2.76 12.10
N LYS A 148 -1.05 -2.18 11.23
CA LYS A 148 -0.84 -0.71 11.20
C LYS A 148 -2.12 0.05 10.87
N VAL A 149 -3.00 -0.52 10.04
CA VAL A 149 -4.33 0.03 9.78
C VAL A 149 -5.19 -0.02 11.05
N GLU A 150 -5.26 -1.18 11.73
CA GLU A 150 -6.05 -1.41 12.95
C GLU A 150 -5.56 -0.66 14.18
N ASP A 151 -4.25 -0.60 14.43
CA ASP A 151 -3.66 0.11 15.57
C ASP A 151 -4.08 1.58 15.57
N GLY A 152 -4.06 2.19 14.38
CA GLY A 152 -4.55 3.54 14.27
C GLY A 152 -6.08 3.66 14.36
N GLU A 153 -6.85 2.58 14.23
CA GLU A 153 -8.29 2.57 14.54
C GLU A 153 -8.56 2.49 16.04
N GLY A 154 -7.77 1.71 16.77
CA GLY A 154 -7.80 1.65 18.23
C GLY A 154 -7.57 3.02 18.86
N MET A 155 -6.59 3.79 18.35
CA MET A 155 -6.31 5.15 18.81
C MET A 155 -7.45 6.15 18.51
N ALA A 156 -8.15 6.00 17.38
CA ALA A 156 -9.26 6.88 17.03
C ALA A 156 -10.53 6.59 17.85
N ARG A 157 -10.80 5.31 18.16
CA ARG A 157 -11.89 4.92 19.07
C ARG A 157 -11.67 5.45 20.48
N ALA A 158 -10.44 5.42 20.99
CA ALA A 158 -10.09 5.98 22.29
C ALA A 158 -10.29 7.51 22.37
N SER A 159 -10.27 8.22 21.24
CA SER A 159 -10.49 9.67 21.19
C SER A 159 -11.93 10.09 20.89
N GLY A 160 -12.86 9.14 20.69
CA GLY A 160 -14.30 9.39 20.55
C GLY A 160 -14.71 10.14 19.27
N ARG A 161 -13.89 10.12 18.21
CA ARG A 161 -14.12 10.88 16.98
C ARG A 161 -14.15 10.00 15.72
N PRO A 162 -14.94 10.35 14.70
CA PRO A 162 -15.08 9.55 13.47
C PRO A 162 -13.79 9.59 12.62
N LEU A 163 -13.34 8.41 12.18
CA LEU A 163 -12.16 8.24 11.32
C LEU A 163 -12.44 8.73 9.89
N ARG A 164 -11.50 9.50 9.33
CA ARG A 164 -11.32 9.65 7.88
C ARG A 164 -9.99 9.02 7.51
N ARG A 165 -10.02 7.95 6.69
CA ARG A 165 -8.82 7.25 6.20
C ARG A 165 -8.37 7.91 4.90
N ILE A 166 -7.09 8.25 4.81
CA ILE A 166 -6.46 8.65 3.56
C ILE A 166 -5.17 7.85 3.46
N VAL A 167 -5.10 7.04 2.40
CA VAL A 167 -3.87 6.35 1.98
C VAL A 167 -3.21 7.28 0.97
N LEU A 168 -1.98 7.69 1.25
CA LEU A 168 -1.09 8.37 0.32
C LEU A 168 -0.28 7.34 -0.45
#